data_AF-A0A6B3LXZ1-F1
#
_entry.id   AF-A0A6B3LXZ1-F1
#
_cell.length_a   1.000
_cell.length_b   1.000
_cell.length_c   1.000
_cell.angle_alpha   90.00
_cell.angle_beta   90.00
_cell.angle_gamma   90.00
#
_symmetry.space_group_name_H-M   'P 1'
#
loop_
_entity.id
_entity.type
_entity.pdbx_description
1 polymer ?
#
loop_
_entity_poly.entity_id
_entity_poly.type
_entity_poly.pdbx_seq_one_letter_code
_entity_poly.pdbx_strand_id
1 'polypeptide(L)' 'MKLSKIYDPREMNSYQFVAATGLVMTLLAHLILLLIGKSINNFAALYLCWAVFFTLGTIANFNSKPDDHDHHHHH' A
#
# COMPACT_ATOMS: atom_id res chain seq x y z
N MET A 1 6.14 -15.32 14.44
CA MET A 1 5.74 -14.30 13.45
C MET A 1 4.29 -13.94 13.73
N LYS A 2 3.99 -12.74 14.25
CA LYS A 2 2.61 -12.35 14.60
C LYS A 2 1.88 -11.89 13.34
N LEU A 3 0.83 -12.62 12.94
CA LEU A 3 -0.02 -12.31 11.78
C LEU A 3 -0.77 -10.97 11.93
N SER A 4 -0.80 -10.38 13.14
CA SER A 4 -1.42 -9.08 13.41
C SER A 4 -0.76 -7.92 12.65
N LYS A 5 0.53 -8.00 12.32
CA LYS A 5 1.27 -6.94 11.60
C LYS A 5 0.78 -6.70 10.17
N ILE A 6 0.03 -7.65 9.59
CA ILE A 6 -0.49 -7.57 8.21
C ILE A 6 -1.92 -6.99 8.19
N TYR A 7 -2.64 -7.06 9.32
CA TYR A 7 -4.08 -6.77 9.37
C TYR A 7 -4.44 -5.52 10.17
N ASP A 8 -3.49 -4.95 10.91
CA ASP A 8 -3.70 -3.69 11.61
C ASP A 8 -3.24 -2.50 10.72
N PRO A 9 -4.15 -1.75 10.09
CA PRO A 9 -3.80 -0.57 9.30
C PRO A 9 -3.10 0.52 10.13
N ARG A 10 -3.08 0.42 11.47
CA ARG A 10 -2.34 1.34 12.35
C ARG A 10 -0.84 1.07 12.39
N GLU A 11 -0.38 -0.10 11.92
CA GLU A 11 1.05 -0.45 11.80
C GLU A 11 1.56 -0.37 10.34
N MET A 12 0.71 0.08 9.40
CA MET A 12 1.08 0.28 8.01
C MET A 12 1.87 1.58 7.83
N ASN A 13 3.10 1.46 7.33
CA ASN A 13 3.90 2.59 6.85
C ASN A 13 3.17 3.34 5.72
N SER A 14 3.44 4.65 5.58
CA SER A 14 2.85 5.56 4.57
C SER A 14 2.94 5.00 3.14
N TYR A 15 4.02 4.31 2.78
CA TYR A 15 4.17 3.65 1.47
C TYR A 15 3.12 2.57 1.21
N GLN A 16 2.80 1.76 2.23
CA GLN A 16 1.79 0.71 2.10
C GLN A 16 0.39 1.32 2.01
N PHE A 17 0.12 2.40 2.76
CA PHE A 17 -1.16 3.11 2.70
C PHE A 17 -1.42 3.74 1.32
N VAL A 18 -0.40 4.40 0.75
CA VAL A 18 -0.48 4.96 -0.61
C VAL A 18 -0.71 3.85 -1.64
N ALA A 19 0.02 2.74 -1.54
CA ALA A 19 -0.15 1.61 -2.45
C ALA A 19 -1.54 0.97 -2.35
N ALA A 20 -2.07 0.80 -1.14
CA ALA A 20 -3.42 0.28 -0.91
C ALA A 20 -4.50 1.21 -1.50
N THR A 21 -4.38 2.51 -1.25
CA THR A 21 -5.28 3.52 -1.81
C THR A 21 -5.23 3.51 -3.35
N GLY A 22 -4.03 3.43 -3.92
CA GLY A 22 -3.81 3.32 -5.36
C GLY A 22 -4.46 2.08 -5.98
N LEU A 23 -4.38 0.92 -5.32
CA LEU A 23 -5.07 -0.30 -5.76
C LEU A 23 -6.59 -0.14 -5.74
N VAL A 24 -7.16 0.42 -4.67
CA VAL A 24 -8.60 0.66 -4.56
C VAL A 24 -9.09 1.57 -5.67
N MET A 25 -8.37 2.67 -5.93
CA MET A 25 -8.73 3.60 -7.01
C MET A 25 -8.57 2.96 -8.40
N THR A 26 -7.56 2.10 -8.59
CA THR A 26 -7.37 1.35 -9.84
C THR A 26 -8.52 0.36 -10.07
N LEU A 27 -8.97 -0.34 -9.03
CA LEU A 27 -10.14 -1.22 -9.09
C LEU A 27 -11.41 -0.45 -9.47
N LEU A 28 -11.67 0.68 -8.81
CA LEU A 28 -12.79 1.56 -9.14
C LEU A 28 -12.76 2.02 -10.60
N ALA A 29 -11.59 2.46 -11.08
CA ALA A 29 -11.42 2.86 -12.47
C ALA A 29 -11.66 1.69 -13.44
N HIS A 30 -11.21 0.48 -13.11
CA HIS A 30 -11.46 -0.71 -13.92
C HIS A 30 -12.96 -1.04 -13.98
N LEU A 31 -13.67 -0.94 -12.86
CA LEU A 31 -15.13 -1.15 -12.84
C LEU A 31 -15.85 -0.12 -13.71
N ILE A 32 -15.47 1.15 -13.65
CA ILE A 32 -16.03 2.21 -14.50
C ILE A 32 -15.74 1.91 -15.98
N LEU A 33 -14.52 1.47 -16.32
CA LEU A 33 -14.16 1.08 -17.67
C LEU A 33 -15.00 -0.10 -18.19
N LEU A 34 -15.27 -1.10 -17.35
CA LEU A 34 -16.17 -2.21 -17.67
C LEU A 34 -17.61 -1.74 -17.90
N LEU A 35 -18.12 -0.83 -17.08
CA LEU A 35 -19.47 -0.28 -17.22
C LEU A 35 -19.63 0.54 -18.51
N ILE A 36 -18.57 1.22 -18.96
CA ILE A 36 -18.57 2.00 -20.20
C ILE A 36 -18.18 1.12 -21.42
N GLY A 37 -17.80 -0.14 -21.20
CA GLY A 37 -17.36 -1.06 -22.27
C GLY A 37 -16.04 -0.66 -22.92
N LYS A 38 -15.17 0.06 -22.20
CA LYS A 38 -13.88 0.56 -22.72
C LYS A 38 -12.73 -0.23 -22.12
N SER A 39 -11.84 -0.75 -22.95
CA SER A 39 -10.58 -1.35 -22.51
C SER A 39 -9.41 -0.41 -22.79
N ILE A 40 -8.52 -0.24 -21.82
CA ILE A 40 -7.25 0.46 -22.01
C ILE A 40 -6.14 -0.59 -22.09
N ASN A 41 -5.38 -0.58 -23.19
CA ASN A 41 -4.19 -1.42 -23.31
C ASN A 41 -3.20 -1.06 -22.20
N ASN A 42 -2.61 -2.08 -21.57
CA ASN A 42 -1.70 -1.95 -20.42
C ASN A 42 -2.34 -1.43 -19.12
N PHE A 43 -3.67 -1.42 -18.97
CA PHE A 43 -4.30 -1.08 -17.67
C PHE A 43 -3.81 -2.01 -16.54
N ALA A 44 -3.49 -3.27 -16.88
CA ALA A 44 -2.86 -4.24 -15.97
C ALA A 44 -1.55 -3.74 -15.34
N ALA A 45 -0.82 -2.84 -16.01
CA ALA A 45 0.43 -2.28 -15.50
C ALA A 45 0.23 -1.42 -14.23
N LEU A 46 -0.95 -0.80 -14.05
CA LEU A 46 -1.27 -0.09 -12.81
C LEU A 46 -1.30 -1.05 -11.62
N TYR A 47 -1.91 -2.21 -11.77
CA TYR A 47 -1.94 -3.23 -10.70
C TYR A 47 -0.53 -3.70 -10.35
N LEU A 48 0.30 -3.95 -11.36
CA LEU A 48 1.70 -4.32 -11.15
C LEU A 48 2.49 -3.21 -10.44
N CYS A 49 2.32 -1.96 -10.86
CA CYS A 49 2.95 -0.80 -10.24
C CYS A 49 2.62 -0.73 -8.75
N TRP A 50 1.33 -0.79 -8.40
CA TRP A 50 0.92 -0.74 -7.00
C TRP A 50 1.34 -1.96 -6.20
N ALA A 51 1.32 -3.17 -6.79
CA ALA A 51 1.80 -4.38 -6.14
C ALA A 51 3.29 -4.30 -5.81
N VAL A 52 4.11 -3.81 -6.75
CA VAL A 52 5.54 -3.56 -6.52
C VAL A 52 5.73 -2.50 -5.43
N PHE A 53 5.00 -1.40 -5.49
CA PHE A 53 5.10 -0.32 -4.50
C PHE A 53 4.71 -0.78 -3.08
N PHE A 54 3.64 -1.58 -2.97
CA PHE A 54 3.21 -2.20 -1.71
C PHE A 54 4.28 -3.16 -1.17
N THR A 55 4.88 -3.96 -2.06
CA THR A 55 5.94 -4.91 -1.69
C THR A 55 7.18 -4.18 -1.18
N LEU A 56 7.61 -3.11 -1.84
CA LEU A 56 8.72 -2.26 -1.40
C LEU A 56 8.41 -1.58 -0.06
N GLY A 57 7.20 -1.03 0.11
CA GLY A 57 6.74 -0.47 1.38
C GLY A 57 6.68 -1.50 2.51
N THR A 58 6.40 -2.76 2.16
CA THR A 58 6.44 -3.91 3.09
C THR A 58 7.86 -4.21 3.54
N ILE A 59 8.80 -4.33 2.59
CA ILE A 59 10.22 -4.53 2.89
C ILE A 59 10.77 -3.38 3.74
N ALA A 60 10.44 -2.13 3.39
CA ALA A 60 10.84 -0.96 4.16
C ALA A 60 10.31 -1.03 5.60
N ASN A 61 9.03 -1.37 5.79
CA ASN A 61 8.43 -1.52 7.12
C ASN A 61 9.03 -2.67 7.94
N PHE A 62 9.47 -3.76 7.30
CA PHE A 62 10.17 -4.85 7.98
C PHE A 62 11.59 -4.45 8.42
N ASN A 63 12.27 -3.60 7.65
CA ASN A 63 13.59 -3.08 7.98
C ASN A 63 13.56 -1.91 8.98
N SER A 64 12.42 -1.24 9.14
CA SER A 64 12.19 -0.27 10.21
C SER A 64 12.22 -0.99 11.57
N LYS A 65 13.32 -0.84 12.31
CA LYS A 65 13.42 -1.31 13.70
C LYS A 65 12.38 -0.60 14.56
N PRO A 66 11.72 -1.28 15.51
CA PRO A 66 10.70 -0.69 16.37
C PRO A 66 11.25 0.14 17.56
N ASP A 67 12.52 0.57 17.57
CA ASP A 67 13.22 0.97 18.81
C ASP A 67 13.86 2.37 18.81
N ASP A 68 13.40 3.31 17.97
CA ASP A 68 13.83 4.73 18.05
C ASP A 68 12.63 5.68 18.25
N HIS A 69 11.60 5.22 18.96
CA HIS A 69 10.69 6.13 19.68
C HIS A 69 11.28 6.42 21.06
N ASP A 70 12.53 6.90 21.09
CA ASP A 70 13.05 7.57 22.26
C ASP A 70 12.18 8.81 22.47
N HIS A 71 11.33 8.72 23.48
CA HIS A 71 10.60 9.82 24.05
C HIS A 71 11.61 10.91 24.44
N HIS A 72 11.83 11.89 23.57
CA HIS A 72 12.40 13.16 24.01
C HIS A 72 11.40 13.82 24.94
N HIS A 73 11.57 13.53 26.23
CA HIS A 73 10.98 14.27 27.33
C HIS A 73 11.27 15.76 27.11
N HIS A 74 10.19 16.54 26.92
CA HIS A 74 10.25 17.99 27.07
C HIS A 74 10.64 18.30 28.52
N HIS A 75 11.73 19.05 28.70
CA HIS A 75 12.06 19.76 29.93
C HIS A 75 11.77 21.25 29.73
#